data_AF-L7U886-F1
#
_entry.id   AF-L7U886-F1
#
_cell.length_a   1.000
_cell.length_b   1.000
_cell.length_c   1.000
_cell.angle_alpha   90.00
_cell.angle_beta   90.00
_cell.angle_gamma   90.00
#
_symmetry.space_group_name_H-M   'P 1'
#
loop_
_entity.id
_entity.type
_entity.pdbx_description
1 polymer ?
#
loop_
_entity_poly.entity_id
_entity_poly.type
_entity_poly.pdbx_seq_one_letter_code
_entity_poly.pdbx_strand_id
1 'polypeptide(L)'
;MTLEEAWGELGVEAGTAPDLARRAYLRVLKTRKPEVDPQGFARLREAYERVKAALEGTEAPRTHSEPEASTAQPPPPQRPQSADQRLDAFRARFSTLPSDAPLDAPVQIAREAVAALPEAAEARHWLIKSLLAAKQEAEATQAFRDAANQGHPEFLVGLAQVFPHALTGAELQLLGTMVDPPFLWKLADELGTRDAWAQAGQVALLALASLKDHPEDPPPQPTWILGFLLHLHMNGQPVEARTFQRRYADWLKAEGLDEAFEKQDEAWLWTLVLELGTLSDDFPNGVRRLLAHSVINGSIENAREHLRAYRRREPERTAEALEQLRAHCPLFSAAMGERFVGTGTPSLLQRLHIQAPSAEQHPGGEARPVAPATHAAAARKYTWYVILGLIALLMLAVGVEVIGGSTPDRPPPSRLEHATTARAEARVLCEETPDAETKPPCSKLFELISSAESGTCAVVSTNYLRLRIAVEEMTTRSPADIQVATARRLRRNHAQTRLETALRELCPQSL
;
A
#
# COMPACT_ATOMS: atom_id res chain seq x y z
N MET A 1 -0.04 52.91 -25.71
CA MET A 1 -1.32 53.60 -25.49
C MET A 1 -1.15 54.67 -24.41
N THR A 2 -1.77 55.83 -24.56
CA THR A 2 -1.67 56.95 -23.61
C THR A 2 -2.64 56.78 -22.45
N LEU A 3 -2.50 57.58 -21.38
CA LEU A 3 -3.45 57.51 -20.25
C LEU A 3 -4.87 57.92 -20.67
N GLU A 4 -4.99 58.95 -21.52
CA GLU A 4 -6.29 59.39 -22.07
C GLU A 4 -6.93 58.30 -22.94
N GLU A 5 -6.15 57.62 -23.78
CA GLU A 5 -6.62 56.48 -24.55
C GLU A 5 -7.05 55.32 -23.66
N ALA A 6 -6.36 55.07 -22.54
CA ALA A 6 -6.72 54.03 -21.58
C ALA A 6 -8.05 54.31 -20.87
N TRP A 7 -8.31 55.58 -20.50
CA TRP A 7 -9.62 56.03 -20.00
C TRP A 7 -10.73 55.84 -21.04
N GLY A 8 -10.44 56.19 -22.30
CA GLY A 8 -11.34 55.98 -23.43
C GLY A 8 -11.68 54.51 -23.69
N GLU A 9 -10.68 53.62 -23.62
CA GLU A 9 -10.84 52.17 -23.84
C GLU A 9 -11.70 51.50 -22.75
N LEU A 10 -11.64 52.02 -21.51
CA LEU A 10 -12.52 51.59 -20.42
C LEU A 10 -13.90 52.26 -20.44
N GLY A 11 -14.08 53.33 -21.23
CA GLY A 11 -15.33 54.11 -21.30
C GLY A 11 -15.63 54.87 -20.00
N VAL A 12 -14.60 55.40 -19.34
CA VAL A 12 -14.71 56.16 -18.07
C VAL A 12 -13.93 57.48 -18.16
N GLU A 13 -14.40 58.51 -17.45
CA GLU A 13 -13.75 59.83 -17.43
C GLU A 13 -12.48 59.84 -16.58
N ALA A 14 -11.53 60.72 -16.91
CA ALA A 14 -10.30 60.90 -16.15
C ALA A 14 -10.61 61.31 -14.70
N GLY A 15 -9.95 60.67 -13.72
CA GLY A 15 -10.19 60.91 -12.29
C GLY A 15 -11.34 60.09 -11.69
N THR A 16 -11.92 59.16 -12.44
CA THR A 16 -12.91 58.21 -11.92
C THR A 16 -12.33 57.38 -10.76
N ALA A 17 -13.12 57.20 -9.69
CA ALA A 17 -12.71 56.42 -8.53
C ALA A 17 -12.29 54.97 -8.90
N PRO A 18 -11.32 54.35 -8.20
CA PRO A 18 -10.78 53.03 -8.55
C PRO A 18 -11.84 51.93 -8.69
N ASP A 19 -12.84 51.93 -7.81
CA ASP A 19 -13.93 50.95 -7.86
C ASP A 19 -14.79 51.06 -9.13
N LEU A 20 -14.98 52.28 -9.64
CA LEU A 20 -15.74 52.51 -10.86
C LEU A 20 -14.92 52.10 -12.10
N ALA A 21 -13.62 52.38 -12.14
CA ALA A 21 -12.72 51.91 -13.19
C ALA A 21 -12.67 50.37 -13.25
N ARG A 22 -12.62 49.69 -12.09
CA ARG A 22 -12.68 48.23 -12.01
C ARG A 22 -14.00 47.67 -12.53
N ARG A 23 -15.13 48.28 -12.17
CA ARG A 23 -16.46 47.87 -12.67
C ARG A 23 -16.60 48.06 -14.19
N ALA A 24 -16.02 49.14 -14.73
CA ALA A 24 -16.00 49.39 -16.17
C ALA A 24 -15.19 48.32 -16.90
N TYR A 25 -13.97 48.01 -16.43
CA TYR A 25 -13.14 46.91 -16.95
C TYR A 25 -13.90 45.58 -16.98
N LEU A 26 -14.51 45.18 -15.86
CA LEU A 26 -15.28 43.92 -15.77
C LEU A 26 -16.48 43.88 -16.70
N ARG A 27 -17.07 45.03 -17.05
CA ARG A 27 -18.17 45.11 -18.02
C ARG A 27 -17.66 44.85 -19.44
N VAL A 28 -16.55 45.49 -19.83
CA VAL A 28 -15.97 45.32 -21.17
C VAL A 28 -15.37 43.91 -21.34
N LEU A 29 -14.78 43.34 -20.27
CA LEU A 29 -14.23 41.99 -20.25
C LEU A 29 -15.26 40.91 -20.63
N LYS A 30 -16.53 41.10 -20.25
CA LYS A 30 -17.61 40.15 -20.62
C LYS A 30 -17.89 40.12 -22.12
N THR A 31 -17.59 41.21 -22.83
CA THR A 31 -17.82 41.35 -24.27
C THR A 31 -16.61 40.95 -25.11
N ARG A 32 -15.39 41.05 -24.56
CA ARG A 32 -14.13 40.74 -25.25
C ARG A 32 -13.43 39.55 -24.59
N LYS A 33 -13.85 38.35 -24.97
CA LYS A 33 -13.25 37.10 -24.49
C LYS A 33 -11.93 36.81 -25.23
N PRO A 34 -10.89 36.33 -24.52
CA PRO A 34 -9.56 36.09 -25.12
C PRO A 34 -9.59 35.05 -26.25
N GLU A 35 -10.56 34.14 -26.25
CA GLU A 35 -10.71 33.12 -27.30
C GLU A 35 -11.30 33.69 -28.60
N VAL A 36 -12.02 34.81 -28.53
CA VAL A 36 -12.73 35.41 -29.68
C VAL A 36 -11.97 36.62 -30.23
N ASP A 37 -11.38 37.43 -29.35
CA ASP A 37 -10.59 38.61 -29.71
C ASP A 37 -9.36 38.76 -28.79
N PRO A 38 -8.27 38.00 -29.06
CA PRO A 38 -7.07 38.04 -28.23
C PRO A 38 -6.38 39.41 -28.23
N GLN A 39 -6.45 40.15 -29.35
CA GLN A 39 -5.85 41.48 -29.45
C GLN A 39 -6.67 42.53 -28.68
N GLY A 40 -8.00 42.49 -28.76
CA GLY A 40 -8.88 43.36 -28.00
C GLY A 40 -8.84 43.10 -26.50
N PHE A 41 -8.63 41.85 -26.08
CA PHE A 41 -8.37 41.49 -24.68
C PHE A 41 -7.03 42.06 -24.18
N ALA A 42 -5.95 41.93 -24.97
CA ALA A 42 -4.64 42.47 -24.61
C ALA A 42 -4.67 44.01 -24.45
N ARG A 43 -5.31 44.73 -25.37
CA ARG A 43 -5.50 46.20 -25.28
C ARG A 43 -6.32 46.61 -24.06
N LEU A 44 -7.43 45.90 -23.79
CA LEU A 44 -8.27 46.18 -22.62
C LEU A 44 -7.50 45.99 -21.30
N ARG A 45 -6.66 44.95 -21.22
CA ARG A 45 -5.83 44.68 -20.05
C ARG A 45 -4.75 45.76 -19.88
N GLU A 46 -4.08 46.15 -20.96
CA GLU A 46 -3.10 47.25 -20.95
C GLU A 46 -3.75 48.57 -20.48
N ALA A 47 -5.02 48.81 -20.81
CA ALA A 47 -5.75 50.02 -20.43
C ALA A 47 -6.05 50.04 -18.94
N TYR A 48 -6.53 48.91 -18.42
CA TYR A 48 -6.80 48.77 -16.99
C TYR A 48 -5.55 48.92 -16.13
N GLU A 49 -4.44 48.28 -16.51
CA GLU A 49 -3.19 48.38 -15.75
C GLU A 49 -2.64 49.82 -15.74
N ARG A 50 -2.71 50.55 -16.87
CA ARG A 50 -2.30 51.98 -16.90
C ARG A 50 -3.19 52.86 -16.03
N VAL A 51 -4.51 52.68 -16.09
CA VAL A 51 -5.46 53.45 -15.27
C VAL A 51 -5.27 53.14 -13.79
N LYS A 52 -5.08 51.87 -13.43
CA LYS A 52 -4.82 51.43 -12.07
C LYS A 52 -3.53 52.04 -11.52
N ALA A 53 -2.44 51.99 -12.28
CA ALA A 53 -1.17 52.58 -11.92
C ALA A 53 -1.28 54.10 -11.66
N ALA A 54 -1.99 54.82 -12.55
CA ALA A 54 -2.23 56.26 -12.39
C ALA A 54 -3.06 56.59 -11.13
N LEU A 55 -4.05 55.77 -10.79
CA LEU A 55 -4.88 55.94 -9.59
C LEU A 55 -4.14 55.59 -8.30
N GLU A 56 -3.23 54.61 -8.33
CA GLU A 56 -2.40 54.20 -7.19
C GLU A 56 -1.18 55.12 -7.00
N GLY A 57 -1.02 56.17 -7.82
CA GLY A 57 0.13 57.08 -7.77
C GLY A 57 1.47 56.39 -8.07
N THR A 58 1.42 55.19 -8.65
CA THR A 58 2.58 54.38 -8.99
C THR A 58 2.76 54.50 -10.50
N GLU A 59 3.76 55.23 -10.98
CA GLU A 59 4.02 55.31 -12.42
C GLU A 59 4.15 53.88 -12.99
N ALA A 60 3.27 53.52 -13.94
CA ALA A 60 3.30 52.22 -14.60
C ALA A 60 4.70 51.94 -15.19
N PRO A 61 5.18 50.69 -15.22
CA PRO A 61 6.47 50.36 -15.84
C PRO A 61 6.42 50.76 -17.32
N ARG A 62 7.20 51.79 -17.69
CA ARG A 62 7.37 52.21 -19.08
C ARG A 62 8.22 51.16 -19.81
N THR A 63 7.60 50.30 -20.61
CA THR A 63 8.28 49.62 -21.72
C THR A 63 8.40 50.57 -22.90
N HIS A 64 9.31 51.54 -22.84
CA HIS A 64 9.92 52.19 -24.00
C HIS A 64 11.25 52.82 -23.58
N SER A 65 12.33 52.28 -24.14
CA SER A 65 13.69 52.78 -23.99
C SER A 65 13.88 54.03 -24.86
N GLU A 66 14.10 55.18 -24.23
CA GLU A 66 14.79 56.31 -24.84
C GLU A 66 15.77 56.89 -23.80
N PRO A 67 17.04 57.17 -24.15
CA PRO A 67 18.13 57.22 -23.20
C PRO A 67 18.33 58.62 -22.63
N GLU A 68 17.89 58.83 -21.39
CA GLU A 68 18.38 59.94 -20.58
C GLU A 68 19.77 59.58 -20.03
N ALA A 69 20.75 60.42 -20.40
CA ALA A 69 22.13 60.36 -19.98
C ALA A 69 22.26 60.64 -18.48
N SER A 70 21.99 59.61 -17.67
CA SER A 70 22.50 59.52 -16.32
C SER A 70 23.91 58.94 -16.41
N THR A 71 24.91 59.68 -15.94
CA THR A 71 26.27 59.20 -15.65
C THR A 71 26.25 58.24 -14.45
N ALA A 72 25.43 57.20 -14.52
CA ALA A 72 25.55 56.00 -13.73
C ALA A 72 26.45 55.06 -14.52
N GLN A 73 27.65 54.85 -14.00
CA GLN A 73 28.59 53.84 -14.46
C GLN A 73 27.83 52.52 -14.70
N PRO A 74 27.87 51.92 -15.92
CA PRO A 74 27.17 50.68 -16.18
C PRO A 74 27.56 49.66 -15.11
N PRO A 75 26.61 48.97 -14.44
CA PRO A 75 26.99 47.85 -13.60
C PRO A 75 27.88 46.94 -14.43
N PRO A 76 29.06 46.55 -13.92
CA PRO A 76 30.00 45.75 -14.69
C PRO A 76 29.24 44.52 -15.22
N PRO A 77 29.49 44.09 -16.47
CA PRO A 77 28.80 42.94 -17.06
C PRO A 77 28.90 41.78 -16.07
N GLN A 78 27.76 41.43 -15.47
CA GLN A 78 27.70 40.35 -14.50
C GLN A 78 28.13 39.11 -15.26
N ARG A 79 29.28 38.55 -14.87
CA ARG A 79 29.77 37.32 -15.47
C ARG A 79 28.66 36.27 -15.33
N PRO A 80 28.39 35.47 -16.38
CA PRO A 80 27.39 34.41 -16.28
C PRO A 80 27.73 33.55 -15.07
N GLN A 81 26.81 33.49 -14.11
CA GLN A 81 26.98 32.70 -12.89
C GLN A 81 27.08 31.22 -13.27
N SER A 82 28.00 30.48 -12.64
CA SER A 82 28.09 29.04 -12.85
C SER A 82 26.80 28.35 -12.39
N ALA A 83 26.53 27.14 -12.90
CA ALA A 83 25.38 26.35 -12.44
C ALA A 83 25.42 26.14 -10.92
N ASP A 84 26.60 25.87 -10.36
CA ASP A 84 26.81 25.68 -8.92
C ASP A 84 26.50 26.96 -8.13
N GLN A 85 26.96 28.14 -8.59
CA GLN A 85 26.65 29.41 -7.94
C GLN A 85 25.15 29.70 -7.91
N ARG A 86 24.45 29.36 -9.00
CA ARG A 86 22.99 29.48 -9.07
C ARG A 86 22.32 28.50 -8.11
N LEU A 87 22.79 27.26 -8.04
CA LEU A 87 22.25 26.23 -7.14
C LEU A 87 22.47 26.60 -5.67
N ASP A 88 23.65 27.14 -5.32
CA ASP A 88 23.98 27.63 -3.98
C ASP A 88 23.06 28.78 -3.55
N ALA A 89 22.71 29.68 -4.47
CA ALA A 89 21.75 30.75 -4.20
C ALA A 89 20.35 30.19 -3.86
N PHE A 90 19.90 29.15 -4.56
CA PHE A 90 18.66 28.45 -4.21
C PHE A 90 18.77 27.70 -2.87
N ARG A 91 19.92 27.07 -2.58
CA ARG A 91 20.16 26.39 -1.30
C ARG A 91 20.05 27.37 -0.13
N ALA A 92 20.64 28.55 -0.26
CA ALA A 92 20.56 29.62 0.74
C ALA A 92 19.12 30.12 0.95
N ARG A 93 18.35 30.29 -0.13
CA ARG A 93 16.92 30.64 -0.05
C ARG A 93 16.10 29.56 0.66
N PHE A 94 16.36 28.28 0.36
CA PHE A 94 15.67 27.16 1.00
C PHE A 94 15.99 27.09 2.51
N SER A 95 17.25 27.32 2.90
CA SER A 95 17.69 27.29 4.31
C SER A 95 17.24 28.49 5.14
N THR A 96 16.84 29.60 4.49
CA THR A 96 16.39 30.82 5.19
C THR A 96 14.88 30.87 5.38
N LEU A 97 14.14 29.86 4.91
CA LEU A 97 12.72 29.73 5.18
C LEU A 97 12.47 29.57 6.70
N PRO A 98 11.58 30.37 7.29
CA PRO A 98 11.12 30.17 8.66
C PRO A 98 10.51 28.77 8.85
N SER A 99 10.63 28.19 10.05
CA SER A 99 10.04 26.89 10.36
C SER A 99 8.51 26.87 10.27
N ASP A 100 7.87 28.03 10.38
CA ASP A 100 6.42 28.26 10.24
C ASP A 100 6.02 28.73 8.83
N ALA A 101 6.93 28.72 7.86
CA ALA A 101 6.62 29.07 6.49
C ALA A 101 5.51 28.16 5.91
N PRO A 102 4.59 28.71 5.08
CA PRO A 102 3.59 27.90 4.39
C PRO A 102 4.24 26.77 3.58
N LEU A 103 3.61 25.60 3.53
CA LEU A 103 4.14 24.43 2.81
C LEU A 103 4.37 24.67 1.31
N ASP A 104 3.70 25.66 0.72
CA ASP A 104 3.88 26.04 -0.69
C ASP A 104 5.16 26.86 -0.95
N ALA A 105 5.72 27.53 0.07
CA ALA A 105 6.94 28.34 -0.08
C ALA A 105 8.16 27.51 -0.54
N PRO A 106 8.50 26.36 0.10
CA PRO A 106 9.59 25.51 -0.40
C PRO A 106 9.31 24.93 -1.78
N VAL A 107 8.04 24.60 -2.10
CA VAL A 107 7.64 24.13 -3.43
C VAL A 107 7.95 25.18 -4.49
N GLN A 108 7.61 26.45 -4.22
CA GLN A 108 7.82 27.54 -5.17
C GLN A 108 9.31 27.78 -5.44
N ILE A 109 10.14 27.79 -4.39
CA ILE A 109 11.61 27.90 -4.53
C ILE A 109 12.16 26.72 -5.34
N ALA A 110 11.69 25.50 -5.08
CA ALA A 110 12.17 24.32 -5.80
C ALA A 110 11.74 24.31 -7.28
N ARG A 111 10.51 24.77 -7.61
CA ARG A 111 10.07 24.95 -9.00
C ARG A 111 10.96 25.95 -9.75
N GLU A 112 11.28 27.08 -9.11
CA GLU A 112 12.21 28.07 -9.67
C GLU A 112 13.61 27.48 -9.89
N ALA A 113 14.10 26.67 -8.94
CA ALA A 113 15.39 26.01 -9.06
C ALA A 113 15.44 25.04 -10.25
N VAL A 114 14.42 24.18 -10.42
CA VAL A 114 14.31 23.26 -11.55
C VAL A 114 14.18 24.01 -12.88
N ALA A 115 13.40 25.10 -12.93
CA ALA A 115 13.26 25.92 -14.13
C ALA A 115 14.58 26.61 -14.53
N ALA A 116 15.37 27.05 -13.55
CA ALA A 116 16.66 27.70 -13.79
C ALA A 116 17.79 26.70 -14.12
N LEU A 117 17.69 25.47 -13.59
CA LEU A 117 18.72 24.43 -13.64
C LEU A 117 18.06 23.06 -13.92
N PRO A 118 17.54 22.81 -15.14
CA PRO A 118 16.84 21.57 -15.45
C PRO A 118 17.74 20.33 -15.27
N GLU A 119 19.02 20.41 -15.63
CA GLU A 119 19.95 19.27 -15.51
C GLU A 119 20.40 18.98 -14.06
N ALA A 120 20.04 19.83 -13.09
CA ALA A 120 20.47 19.66 -11.70
C ALA A 120 19.56 18.67 -10.96
N ALA A 121 20.04 17.44 -10.78
CA ALA A 121 19.34 16.41 -10.00
C ALA A 121 19.00 16.90 -8.57
N GLU A 122 19.87 17.68 -7.92
CA GLU A 122 19.62 18.23 -6.58
C GLU A 122 18.36 19.11 -6.54
N ALA A 123 18.16 19.98 -7.54
CA ALA A 123 16.98 20.84 -7.62
C ALA A 123 15.69 20.03 -7.77
N ARG A 124 15.73 18.92 -8.52
CA ARG A 124 14.59 18.00 -8.69
C ARG A 124 14.25 17.26 -7.41
N HIS A 125 15.27 16.80 -6.67
CA HIS A 125 15.08 16.21 -5.34
C HIS A 125 14.40 17.20 -4.38
N TRP A 126 14.80 18.47 -4.39
CA TRP A 126 14.12 19.50 -3.59
C TRP A 126 12.67 19.66 -3.98
N LEU A 127 12.36 19.67 -5.29
CA LEU A 127 10.98 19.80 -5.76
C LEU A 127 10.12 18.64 -5.28
N ILE A 128 10.56 17.41 -5.51
CA ILE A 128 9.83 16.21 -5.09
C ILE A 128 9.65 16.17 -3.57
N LYS A 129 10.71 16.40 -2.80
CA LYS A 129 10.61 16.42 -1.32
C LYS A 129 9.63 17.48 -0.84
N SER A 130 9.63 18.66 -1.44
CA SER A 130 8.72 19.75 -1.08
C SER A 130 7.26 19.42 -1.45
N LEU A 131 7.03 18.83 -2.63
CA LEU A 131 5.70 18.40 -3.06
C LEU A 131 5.13 17.31 -2.15
N LEU A 132 5.96 16.35 -1.74
CA LEU A 132 5.59 15.32 -0.76
C LEU A 132 5.24 15.93 0.60
N ALA A 133 6.05 16.89 1.09
CA ALA A 133 5.78 17.59 2.34
C ALA A 133 4.46 18.40 2.28
N ALA A 134 4.15 18.99 1.13
CA ALA A 134 2.91 19.71 0.85
C ALA A 134 1.72 18.78 0.51
N LYS A 135 1.90 17.46 0.52
CA LYS A 135 0.89 16.44 0.15
C LYS A 135 0.34 16.61 -1.28
N GLN A 136 1.15 17.13 -2.20
CA GLN A 136 0.81 17.30 -3.62
C GLN A 136 1.24 16.05 -4.42
N GLU A 137 0.67 14.89 -4.10
CA GLU A 137 1.12 13.57 -4.60
C GLU A 137 1.07 13.43 -6.13
N ALA A 138 0.02 13.95 -6.77
CA ALA A 138 -0.12 13.89 -8.22
C ALA A 138 1.01 14.66 -8.95
N GLU A 139 1.38 15.83 -8.43
CA GLU A 139 2.47 16.62 -8.99
C GLU A 139 3.83 16.01 -8.65
N ALA A 140 4.00 15.46 -7.44
CA ALA A 140 5.21 14.73 -7.07
C ALA A 140 5.46 13.53 -8.00
N THR A 141 4.41 12.77 -8.31
CA THR A 141 4.45 11.66 -9.27
C THR A 141 4.90 12.13 -10.66
N GLN A 142 4.34 13.24 -11.14
CA GLN A 142 4.74 13.81 -12.43
C GLN A 142 6.20 14.31 -12.41
N ALA A 143 6.63 14.96 -11.33
CA ALA A 143 7.99 15.45 -11.17
C ALA A 143 9.03 14.31 -11.20
N PHE A 144 8.72 13.15 -10.60
CA PHE A 144 9.55 11.95 -10.73
C PHE A 144 9.67 11.48 -12.19
N ARG A 145 8.56 11.38 -12.92
CA ARG A 145 8.56 10.97 -14.33
C ARG A 145 9.31 11.94 -15.21
N ASP A 146 9.09 13.24 -15.01
CA ASP A 146 9.78 14.29 -15.75
C ASP A 146 11.28 14.22 -15.52
N ALA A 147 11.73 13.95 -14.29
CA ALA A 147 13.14 13.75 -13.98
C ALA A 147 13.72 12.51 -14.69
N ALA A 148 13.03 11.36 -14.61
CA ALA A 148 13.45 10.13 -15.27
C ALA A 148 13.55 10.29 -16.80
N ASN A 149 12.55 10.93 -17.42
CA ASN A 149 12.53 11.21 -18.86
C ASN A 149 13.62 12.19 -19.31
N GLN A 150 14.16 12.98 -18.39
CA GLN A 150 15.27 13.92 -18.65
C GLN A 150 16.65 13.29 -18.37
N GLY A 151 16.73 11.96 -18.24
CA GLY A 151 17.99 11.25 -18.10
C GLY A 151 18.45 11.06 -16.66
N HIS A 152 17.56 11.22 -15.68
CA HIS A 152 17.82 10.92 -14.27
C HIS A 152 17.10 9.62 -13.82
N PRO A 153 17.59 8.44 -14.23
CA PRO A 153 16.92 7.16 -14.00
C PRO A 153 16.68 6.84 -12.51
N GLU A 154 17.49 7.34 -11.60
CA GLU A 154 17.33 7.17 -10.14
C GLU A 154 15.98 7.67 -9.63
N PHE A 155 15.36 8.65 -10.31
CA PHE A 155 14.03 9.14 -9.95
C PHE A 155 12.93 8.14 -10.26
N LEU A 156 13.12 7.22 -11.22
CA LEU A 156 12.18 6.13 -11.45
C LEU A 156 12.19 5.13 -10.29
N VAL A 157 13.37 4.87 -9.70
CA VAL A 157 13.50 4.05 -8.49
C VAL A 157 12.82 4.75 -7.31
N GLY A 158 13.02 6.06 -7.17
CA GLY A 158 12.33 6.88 -6.17
C GLY A 158 10.80 6.85 -6.34
N LEU A 159 10.31 6.92 -7.59
CA LEU A 159 8.89 6.78 -7.90
C LEU A 159 8.34 5.43 -7.43
N ALA A 160 9.08 4.35 -7.70
CA ALA A 160 8.67 3.01 -7.29
C ALA A 160 8.61 2.83 -5.76
N GLN A 161 9.51 3.48 -5.02
CA GLN A 161 9.52 3.43 -3.56
C GLN A 161 8.39 4.26 -2.93
N VAL A 162 8.05 5.42 -3.50
CA VAL A 162 7.09 6.34 -2.90
C VAL A 162 5.67 6.08 -3.40
N PHE A 163 5.51 5.81 -4.69
CA PHE A 163 4.21 5.63 -5.37
C PHE A 163 4.20 4.37 -6.25
N PRO A 164 4.39 3.16 -5.69
CA PRO A 164 4.50 1.92 -6.47
C PRO A 164 3.29 1.69 -7.39
N HIS A 165 2.07 2.00 -6.92
CA HIS A 165 0.83 1.85 -7.68
C HIS A 165 0.71 2.81 -8.88
N ALA A 166 1.48 3.89 -8.91
CA ALA A 166 1.48 4.86 -10.02
C ALA A 166 2.34 4.38 -11.20
N LEU A 167 3.12 3.31 -11.07
CA LEU A 167 3.98 2.80 -12.13
C LEU A 167 3.17 2.23 -13.29
N THR A 168 3.50 2.65 -14.50
CA THR A 168 2.97 2.08 -15.75
C THR A 168 3.73 0.81 -16.14
N GLY A 169 3.13 -0.03 -17.00
CA GLY A 169 3.81 -1.24 -17.47
C GLY A 169 5.15 -0.98 -18.16
N ALA A 170 5.29 0.14 -18.89
CA ALA A 170 6.56 0.53 -19.52
C ALA A 170 7.62 0.95 -18.49
N GLU A 171 7.22 1.69 -17.46
CA GLU A 171 8.08 2.07 -16.34
C GLU A 171 8.55 0.85 -15.54
N LEU A 172 7.67 -0.16 -15.34
CA LEU A 172 8.05 -1.42 -14.71
C LEU A 172 9.11 -2.17 -15.54
N GLN A 173 8.94 -2.27 -16.86
CA GLN A 173 9.94 -2.90 -17.73
C GLN A 173 11.29 -2.18 -17.65
N LEU A 174 11.30 -0.84 -17.65
CA LEU A 174 12.52 -0.06 -17.51
C LEU A 174 13.18 -0.28 -16.14
N LEU A 175 12.41 -0.28 -15.05
CA LEU A 175 12.90 -0.62 -13.71
C LEU A 175 13.58 -1.98 -13.68
N GLY A 176 12.99 -2.99 -14.31
CA GLY A 176 13.56 -4.34 -14.39
C GLY A 176 14.93 -4.44 -15.05
N THR A 177 15.37 -3.40 -15.78
CA THR A 177 16.71 -3.32 -16.38
C THR A 177 17.72 -2.54 -15.54
N MET A 178 17.27 -1.86 -14.49
CA MET A 178 18.05 -0.85 -13.76
C MET A 178 18.33 -1.21 -12.31
N VAL A 179 17.48 -2.04 -11.69
CA VAL A 179 17.54 -2.35 -10.26
C VAL A 179 17.77 -3.84 -10.03
N ASP A 180 18.27 -4.17 -8.85
CA ASP A 180 18.56 -5.55 -8.47
C ASP A 180 17.29 -6.38 -8.23
N PRO A 181 17.36 -7.73 -8.34
CA PRO A 181 16.24 -8.60 -8.03
C PRO A 181 15.66 -8.40 -6.61
N PRO A 182 16.46 -8.24 -5.53
CA PRO A 182 15.94 -7.97 -4.18
C PRO A 182 14.99 -6.78 -4.09
N PHE A 183 15.30 -5.67 -4.77
CA PHE A 183 14.41 -4.51 -4.85
C PHE A 183 13.08 -4.87 -5.53
N LEU A 184 13.12 -5.59 -6.65
CA LEU A 184 11.92 -5.99 -7.39
C LEU A 184 11.05 -6.95 -6.56
N TRP A 185 11.63 -7.89 -5.82
CA TRP A 185 10.86 -8.76 -4.93
C TRP A 185 10.12 -7.97 -3.85
N LYS A 186 10.80 -6.99 -3.23
CA LYS A 186 10.18 -6.10 -2.25
C LYS A 186 9.07 -5.25 -2.87
N LEU A 187 9.27 -4.74 -4.09
CA LEU A 187 8.27 -3.96 -4.81
C LEU A 187 7.04 -4.81 -5.17
N ALA A 188 7.22 -6.07 -5.58
CA ALA A 188 6.13 -7.00 -5.84
C ALA A 188 5.29 -7.27 -4.58
N ASP A 189 5.94 -7.46 -3.43
CA ASP A 189 5.27 -7.61 -2.14
C ASP A 189 4.48 -6.35 -1.77
N GLU A 190 5.10 -5.17 -1.86
CA GLU A 190 4.43 -3.90 -1.57
C GLU A 190 3.20 -3.67 -2.46
N LEU A 191 3.31 -3.94 -3.77
CA LEU A 191 2.18 -3.86 -4.69
C LEU A 191 1.07 -4.85 -4.30
N GLY A 192 1.43 -6.08 -3.89
CA GLY A 192 0.49 -7.07 -3.38
C GLY A 192 -0.25 -6.59 -2.13
N THR A 193 0.45 -6.00 -1.16
CA THR A 193 -0.18 -5.44 0.06
C THR A 193 -1.15 -4.30 -0.22
N ARG A 194 -0.96 -3.57 -1.32
CA ARG A 194 -1.82 -2.47 -1.78
C ARG A 194 -2.92 -2.92 -2.75
N ASP A 195 -3.14 -4.22 -2.89
CA ASP A 195 -4.13 -4.84 -3.78
C ASP A 195 -3.87 -4.61 -5.29
N ALA A 196 -2.65 -4.25 -5.67
CA ALA A 196 -2.22 -4.03 -7.04
C ALA A 196 -1.65 -5.31 -7.68
N TRP A 197 -2.37 -6.43 -7.57
CA TRP A 197 -1.87 -7.78 -7.89
C TRP A 197 -1.44 -8.00 -9.34
N ALA A 198 -2.05 -7.30 -10.30
CA ALA A 198 -1.63 -7.36 -11.69
C ALA A 198 -0.21 -6.79 -11.88
N GLN A 199 0.06 -5.62 -11.29
CA GLN A 199 1.39 -5.01 -11.30
C GLN A 199 2.39 -5.86 -10.48
N ALA A 200 1.96 -6.37 -9.31
CA ALA A 200 2.79 -7.24 -8.48
C ALA A 200 3.30 -8.46 -9.27
N GLY A 201 2.41 -9.15 -9.99
CA GLY A 201 2.77 -10.29 -10.84
C GLY A 201 3.76 -9.92 -11.95
N GLN A 202 3.60 -8.76 -12.58
CA GLN A 202 4.55 -8.26 -13.58
C GLN A 202 5.94 -7.98 -12.97
N VAL A 203 6.00 -7.35 -11.79
CA VAL A 203 7.26 -7.07 -11.10
C VAL A 203 7.96 -8.36 -10.67
N ALA A 204 7.22 -9.34 -10.14
CA ALA A 204 7.79 -10.64 -9.79
C ALA A 204 8.36 -11.37 -11.03
N LEU A 205 7.70 -11.28 -12.18
CA LEU A 205 8.21 -11.82 -13.44
C LEU A 205 9.49 -11.14 -13.93
N LEU A 206 9.61 -9.83 -13.71
CA LEU A 206 10.83 -9.07 -14.00
C LEU A 206 11.97 -9.48 -13.06
N ALA A 207 11.70 -9.56 -11.76
CA ALA A 207 12.65 -9.99 -10.75
C ALA A 207 13.21 -11.39 -11.05
N LEU A 208 12.35 -12.31 -11.48
CA LEU A 208 12.76 -13.65 -11.89
C LEU A 208 13.64 -13.64 -13.15
N ALA A 209 13.31 -12.79 -14.11
CA ALA A 209 14.10 -12.66 -15.34
C ALA A 209 15.51 -12.09 -15.06
N SER A 210 15.63 -11.15 -14.12
CA SER A 210 16.91 -10.54 -13.73
C SER A 210 17.84 -11.49 -12.97
N LEU A 211 17.37 -12.61 -12.42
CA LEU A 211 18.23 -13.58 -11.72
C LEU A 211 19.34 -14.15 -12.60
N LYS A 212 19.12 -14.21 -13.93
CA LYS A 212 20.13 -14.69 -14.87
C LYS A 212 21.37 -13.80 -14.90
N ASP A 213 21.16 -12.49 -14.73
CA ASP A 213 22.23 -11.49 -14.75
C ASP A 213 22.82 -11.26 -13.35
N HIS A 214 22.18 -11.81 -12.30
CA HIS A 214 22.52 -11.66 -10.88
C HIS A 214 22.45 -13.01 -10.12
N PRO A 215 23.31 -13.99 -10.44
CA PRO A 215 23.28 -15.32 -9.82
C PRO A 215 23.60 -15.31 -8.31
N GLU A 216 24.23 -14.25 -7.81
CA GLU A 216 24.51 -14.05 -6.38
C GLU A 216 23.26 -13.74 -5.54
N ASP A 217 22.19 -13.27 -6.18
CA ASP A 217 20.95 -12.90 -5.52
C ASP A 217 19.96 -14.08 -5.60
N PRO A 218 19.75 -14.84 -4.52
CA PRO A 218 18.82 -15.95 -4.56
C PRO A 218 17.37 -15.45 -4.71
N PRO A 219 16.48 -16.25 -5.30
CA PRO A 219 15.05 -15.94 -5.25
C PRO A 219 14.54 -15.96 -3.80
N PRO A 220 13.32 -15.44 -3.56
CA PRO A 220 12.65 -15.57 -2.28
C PRO A 220 12.53 -17.03 -1.83
N GLN A 221 12.36 -17.22 -0.52
CA GLN A 221 12.14 -18.54 0.07
C GLN A 221 10.94 -19.25 -0.57
N PRO A 222 10.95 -20.59 -0.68
CA PRO A 222 9.84 -21.38 -1.24
C PRO A 222 8.46 -21.02 -0.70
N THR A 223 8.36 -20.74 0.60
CA THR A 223 7.13 -20.33 1.28
C THR A 223 6.57 -19.01 0.76
N TRP A 224 7.44 -18.03 0.47
CA TRP A 224 7.03 -16.76 -0.13
C TRP A 224 6.49 -16.98 -1.54
N ILE A 225 7.17 -17.78 -2.36
CA ILE A 225 6.74 -18.07 -3.75
C ILE A 225 5.36 -18.73 -3.77
N LEU A 226 5.14 -19.72 -2.89
CA LEU A 226 3.85 -20.40 -2.74
C LEU A 226 2.75 -19.42 -2.34
N GLY A 227 2.99 -18.62 -1.30
CA GLY A 227 2.05 -17.61 -0.83
C GLY A 227 1.70 -16.60 -1.93
N PHE A 228 2.72 -16.09 -2.63
CA PHE A 228 2.56 -15.10 -3.70
C PHE A 228 1.73 -15.64 -4.87
N LEU A 229 2.02 -16.86 -5.34
CA LEU A 229 1.25 -17.53 -6.41
C LEU A 229 -0.22 -17.75 -6.02
N LEU A 230 -0.46 -18.20 -4.78
CA LEU A 230 -1.82 -18.40 -4.27
C LEU A 230 -2.57 -17.06 -4.17
N HIS A 231 -1.90 -15.98 -3.76
CA HIS A 231 -2.49 -14.64 -3.76
C HIS A 231 -2.81 -14.11 -5.16
N LEU A 232 -1.96 -14.35 -6.17
CA LEU A 232 -2.29 -14.01 -7.56
C LEU A 232 -3.57 -14.72 -8.02
N HIS A 233 -3.70 -16.02 -7.73
CA HIS A 233 -4.92 -16.77 -8.04
C HIS A 233 -6.14 -16.27 -7.25
N MET A 234 -5.99 -15.94 -5.97
CA MET A 234 -7.07 -15.37 -5.16
C MET A 234 -7.56 -14.03 -5.73
N ASN A 235 -6.65 -13.20 -6.23
CA ASN A 235 -6.95 -11.86 -6.73
C ASN A 235 -7.26 -11.81 -8.24
N GLY A 236 -7.59 -12.97 -8.83
CA GLY A 236 -8.07 -13.04 -10.20
C GLY A 236 -7.00 -12.72 -11.24
N GLN A 237 -5.72 -13.00 -10.93
CA GLN A 237 -4.59 -12.85 -11.84
C GLN A 237 -4.03 -14.24 -12.27
N PRO A 238 -4.84 -15.12 -12.90
CA PRO A 238 -4.39 -16.48 -13.22
C PRO A 238 -3.34 -16.50 -14.32
N VAL A 239 -3.33 -15.54 -15.24
CA VAL A 239 -2.36 -15.47 -16.34
C VAL A 239 -0.96 -15.17 -15.81
N GLU A 240 -0.85 -14.17 -14.93
CA GLU A 240 0.37 -13.78 -14.24
C GLU A 240 0.86 -14.92 -13.37
N ALA A 241 -0.02 -15.54 -12.57
CA ALA A 241 0.31 -16.68 -11.71
C ALA A 241 0.92 -17.84 -12.51
N ARG A 242 0.26 -18.26 -13.61
CA ARG A 242 0.76 -19.36 -14.45
C ARG A 242 2.08 -19.04 -15.11
N THR A 243 2.22 -17.82 -15.62
CA THR A 243 3.47 -17.38 -16.25
C THR A 243 4.61 -17.39 -15.25
N PHE A 244 4.38 -16.87 -14.04
CA PHE A 244 5.36 -16.84 -12.97
C PHE A 244 5.74 -18.25 -12.51
N GLN A 245 4.74 -19.09 -12.24
CA GLN A 245 4.91 -20.50 -11.87
C GLN A 245 5.75 -21.27 -12.90
N ARG A 246 5.42 -21.16 -14.20
CA ARG A 246 6.16 -21.85 -15.26
C ARG A 246 7.61 -21.42 -15.31
N ARG A 247 7.86 -20.10 -15.35
CA ARG A 247 9.24 -19.57 -15.39
C ARG A 247 10.03 -19.95 -14.15
N TYR A 248 9.40 -19.98 -12.99
CA TYR A 248 10.07 -20.36 -11.75
C TYR A 248 10.40 -21.86 -11.73
N ALA A 249 9.49 -22.72 -12.19
CA ALA A 249 9.76 -24.14 -12.37
C ALA A 249 10.89 -24.40 -13.40
N ASP A 250 10.88 -23.69 -14.52
CA ASP A 250 11.95 -23.76 -15.52
C ASP A 250 13.30 -23.32 -14.95
N TRP A 251 13.31 -22.27 -14.11
CA TRP A 251 14.49 -21.79 -13.41
C TRP A 251 15.02 -22.81 -12.39
N LEU A 252 14.15 -23.39 -11.54
CA LEU A 252 14.55 -24.44 -10.59
C LEU A 252 15.24 -25.59 -11.30
N LYS A 253 14.68 -26.02 -12.44
CA LYS A 253 15.24 -27.09 -13.25
C LYS A 253 16.59 -26.73 -13.86
N ALA A 254 16.74 -25.49 -14.36
CA ALA A 254 17.99 -25.02 -14.92
C ALA A 254 19.12 -24.97 -13.87
N GLU A 255 18.79 -24.59 -12.63
CA GLU A 255 19.74 -24.52 -11.50
C GLU A 255 19.96 -25.86 -10.79
N GLY A 256 19.28 -26.95 -11.22
CA GLY A 256 19.35 -28.25 -10.55
C GLY A 256 18.73 -28.26 -9.14
N LEU A 257 17.76 -27.37 -8.91
CA LEU A 257 17.03 -27.15 -7.66
C LEU A 257 15.63 -27.76 -7.68
N ASP A 258 15.37 -28.76 -8.54
CA ASP A 258 14.07 -29.44 -8.62
C ASP A 258 13.62 -30.02 -7.27
N GLU A 259 14.57 -30.43 -6.42
CA GLU A 259 14.33 -30.96 -5.08
C GLU A 259 14.14 -29.88 -4.00
N ALA A 260 14.19 -28.58 -4.33
CA ALA A 260 14.12 -27.49 -3.35
C ALA A 260 12.83 -27.56 -2.51
N PHE A 261 11.73 -28.04 -3.11
CA PHE A 261 10.46 -28.27 -2.43
C PHE A 261 10.34 -29.66 -1.81
N GLU A 262 11.06 -30.68 -2.31
CA GLU A 262 10.92 -32.07 -1.85
C GLU A 262 11.39 -32.27 -0.41
N LYS A 263 12.38 -31.49 0.03
CA LYS A 263 12.98 -31.61 1.37
C LYS A 263 12.19 -30.89 2.45
N GLN A 264 11.14 -30.18 2.08
CA GLN A 264 10.36 -29.36 2.99
C GLN A 264 8.91 -29.86 3.09
N ASP A 265 8.21 -29.45 4.16
CA ASP A 265 6.80 -29.77 4.38
C ASP A 265 5.88 -29.17 3.28
N GLU A 266 6.45 -28.36 2.38
CA GLU A 266 5.85 -27.62 1.29
C GLU A 266 5.75 -28.39 -0.04
N ALA A 267 6.33 -29.58 -0.17
CA ALA A 267 6.32 -30.36 -1.42
C ALA A 267 4.90 -30.58 -1.99
N TRP A 268 3.95 -30.90 -1.10
CA TRP A 268 2.56 -31.11 -1.48
C TRP A 268 1.85 -29.80 -1.84
N LEU A 269 2.19 -28.69 -1.17
CA LEU A 269 1.67 -27.36 -1.49
C LEU A 269 2.12 -26.92 -2.89
N TRP A 270 3.39 -27.12 -3.21
CA TRP A 270 3.91 -26.85 -4.55
C TRP A 270 3.17 -27.63 -5.62
N THR A 271 2.90 -28.92 -5.37
CA THR A 271 2.12 -29.74 -6.32
C THR A 271 0.70 -29.21 -6.53
N LEU A 272 0.02 -28.76 -5.47
CA LEU A 272 -1.29 -28.13 -5.58
C LEU A 272 -1.24 -26.80 -6.35
N VAL A 273 -0.25 -25.94 -6.07
CA VAL A 273 -0.05 -24.71 -6.84
C VAL A 273 0.19 -25.04 -8.31
N LEU A 274 1.00 -26.05 -8.61
CA LEU A 274 1.24 -26.50 -9.97
C LEU A 274 -0.05 -26.89 -10.70
N GLU A 275 -0.91 -27.70 -10.05
CA GLU A 275 -2.24 -28.06 -10.57
C GLU A 275 -3.15 -26.84 -10.76
N LEU A 276 -3.15 -25.88 -9.83
CA LEU A 276 -3.97 -24.67 -9.98
C LEU A 276 -3.55 -23.87 -11.22
N GLY A 277 -2.25 -23.91 -11.54
CA GLY A 277 -1.68 -23.33 -12.75
C GLY A 277 -1.92 -24.12 -14.03
N THR A 278 -2.55 -25.30 -14.01
CA THR A 278 -2.95 -26.00 -15.27
C THR A 278 -4.35 -25.61 -15.73
N LEU A 279 -5.15 -25.01 -14.85
CA LEU A 279 -6.52 -24.58 -15.16
C LEU A 279 -6.56 -23.46 -16.21
N SER A 280 -7.53 -23.58 -17.13
CA SER A 280 -7.80 -22.63 -18.21
C SER A 280 -8.14 -21.22 -17.72
N ASP A 281 -8.01 -20.22 -18.59
CA ASP A 281 -8.42 -18.84 -18.30
C ASP A 281 -9.93 -18.68 -18.12
N ASP A 282 -10.71 -19.53 -18.78
CA ASP A 282 -12.17 -19.56 -18.68
C ASP A 282 -12.65 -20.26 -17.40
N PHE A 283 -11.75 -20.88 -16.63
CA PHE A 283 -12.11 -21.54 -15.38
C PHE A 283 -12.73 -20.54 -14.39
N PRO A 284 -13.91 -20.85 -13.78
CA PRO A 284 -14.62 -19.90 -12.94
C PRO A 284 -13.77 -19.28 -11.82
N ASN A 285 -13.53 -17.97 -11.90
CA ASN A 285 -12.68 -17.23 -10.95
C ASN A 285 -13.12 -17.38 -9.49
N GLY A 286 -14.43 -17.50 -9.23
CA GLY A 286 -14.95 -17.73 -7.88
C GLY A 286 -14.47 -19.07 -7.28
N VAL A 287 -14.46 -20.13 -8.09
CA VAL A 287 -13.96 -21.46 -7.68
C VAL A 287 -12.43 -21.43 -7.55
N ARG A 288 -11.73 -20.77 -8.47
CA ARG A 288 -10.26 -20.62 -8.42
C ARG A 288 -9.81 -19.93 -7.14
N ARG A 289 -10.44 -18.80 -6.79
CA ARG A 289 -10.19 -18.05 -5.55
C ARG A 289 -10.42 -18.93 -4.33
N LEU A 290 -11.50 -19.71 -4.34
CA LEU A 290 -11.83 -20.61 -3.24
C LEU A 290 -10.76 -21.69 -3.03
N LEU A 291 -10.29 -22.31 -4.11
CA LEU A 291 -9.22 -23.31 -4.05
C LEU A 291 -7.93 -22.70 -3.52
N ALA A 292 -7.49 -21.57 -4.08
CA ALA A 292 -6.29 -20.87 -3.62
C ALA A 292 -6.38 -20.50 -2.13
N HIS A 293 -7.52 -19.97 -1.69
CA HIS A 293 -7.76 -19.63 -0.29
C HIS A 293 -7.74 -20.84 0.64
N SER A 294 -8.25 -22.00 0.18
CA SER A 294 -8.23 -23.22 0.98
C SER A 294 -6.82 -23.78 1.18
N VAL A 295 -5.93 -23.60 0.20
CA VAL A 295 -4.52 -23.98 0.31
C VAL A 295 -3.81 -23.05 1.31
N ILE A 296 -4.00 -21.73 1.19
CA ILE A 296 -3.39 -20.75 2.13
C ILE A 296 -3.79 -21.03 3.58
N ASN A 297 -5.07 -21.30 3.83
CA ASN A 297 -5.58 -21.50 5.20
C ASN A 297 -5.46 -22.95 5.70
N GLY A 298 -4.91 -23.88 4.91
CA GLY A 298 -4.87 -25.30 5.25
C GLY A 298 -6.25 -25.94 5.48
N SER A 299 -7.32 -25.37 4.94
CA SER A 299 -8.71 -25.77 5.23
C SER A 299 -9.45 -26.22 3.97
N ILE A 300 -9.14 -27.43 3.53
CA ILE A 300 -9.82 -28.08 2.40
C ILE A 300 -11.31 -28.28 2.69
N GLU A 301 -11.70 -28.56 3.94
CA GLU A 301 -13.12 -28.72 4.32
C GLU A 301 -13.93 -27.45 4.07
N ASN A 302 -13.39 -26.29 4.40
CA ASN A 302 -14.03 -25.01 4.10
C ASN A 302 -14.22 -24.84 2.59
N ALA A 303 -13.23 -25.21 1.78
CA ALA A 303 -13.40 -25.23 0.32
C ALA A 303 -14.55 -26.14 -0.12
N ARG A 304 -14.69 -27.34 0.45
CA ARG A 304 -15.80 -28.25 0.11
C ARG A 304 -17.16 -27.64 0.42
N GLU A 305 -17.32 -27.01 1.58
CA GLU A 305 -18.59 -26.37 1.95
C GLU A 305 -18.94 -25.20 1.03
N HIS A 306 -17.97 -24.35 0.72
CA HIS A 306 -18.16 -23.23 -0.20
C HIS A 306 -18.44 -23.70 -1.62
N LEU A 307 -17.80 -24.78 -2.09
CA LEU A 307 -18.07 -25.35 -3.40
C LEU A 307 -19.49 -25.94 -3.47
N ARG A 308 -19.97 -26.58 -2.39
CA ARG A 308 -21.37 -27.02 -2.28
C ARG A 308 -22.34 -25.83 -2.31
N ALA A 309 -21.98 -24.71 -1.67
CA ALA A 309 -22.77 -23.48 -1.73
C ALA A 309 -22.77 -22.87 -3.13
N TYR A 310 -21.62 -22.87 -3.82
CA TYR A 310 -21.47 -22.40 -5.20
C TYR A 310 -22.30 -23.26 -6.16
N ARG A 311 -22.27 -24.59 -6.01
CA ARG A 311 -23.10 -25.56 -6.77
C ARG A 311 -24.60 -25.29 -6.65
N ARG A 312 -25.07 -24.82 -5.48
CA ARG A 312 -26.48 -24.46 -5.28
C ARG A 312 -26.88 -23.18 -6.02
N ARG A 313 -25.93 -22.24 -6.21
CA ARG A 313 -26.17 -20.96 -6.88
C ARG A 313 -25.98 -21.03 -8.40
N GLU A 314 -24.94 -21.74 -8.85
CA GLU A 314 -24.53 -21.83 -10.25
C GLU A 314 -24.23 -23.30 -10.63
N PRO A 315 -25.24 -24.18 -10.75
CA PRO A 315 -25.04 -25.62 -10.88
C PRO A 315 -24.28 -26.02 -12.16
N GLU A 316 -24.62 -25.44 -13.31
CA GLU A 316 -23.99 -25.76 -14.60
C GLU A 316 -22.51 -25.37 -14.63
N ARG A 317 -22.19 -24.12 -14.27
CA ARG A 317 -20.80 -23.66 -14.15
C ARG A 317 -19.99 -24.43 -13.13
N THR A 318 -20.61 -24.85 -12.02
CA THR A 318 -19.92 -25.68 -11.02
C THR A 318 -19.66 -27.09 -11.54
N ALA A 319 -20.59 -27.67 -12.31
CA ALA A 319 -20.39 -28.98 -12.93
C ALA A 319 -19.22 -28.94 -13.93
N GLU A 320 -19.17 -27.91 -14.79
CA GLU A 320 -18.07 -27.70 -15.73
C GLU A 320 -16.73 -27.48 -15.00
N ALA A 321 -16.71 -26.66 -13.95
CA ALA A 321 -15.51 -26.46 -13.14
C ALA A 321 -15.03 -27.77 -12.48
N LEU A 322 -15.95 -28.60 -11.98
CA LEU A 322 -15.62 -29.91 -11.42
C LEU A 322 -15.06 -30.86 -12.46
N GLU A 323 -15.56 -30.84 -13.70
CA GLU A 323 -14.99 -31.61 -14.80
C GLU A 323 -13.57 -31.15 -15.14
N GLN A 324 -13.32 -29.84 -15.24
CA GLN A 324 -11.97 -29.31 -15.45
C GLN A 324 -11.03 -29.68 -14.29
N LEU A 325 -11.48 -29.61 -13.03
CA LEU A 325 -10.67 -30.02 -11.87
C LEU A 325 -10.32 -31.51 -11.93
N ARG A 326 -11.26 -32.38 -12.30
CA ARG A 326 -10.97 -33.82 -12.45
C ARG A 326 -9.95 -34.09 -13.55
N ALA A 327 -10.03 -33.34 -14.65
CA ALA A 327 -9.15 -33.51 -15.80
C ALA A 327 -7.73 -32.96 -15.56
N HIS A 328 -7.61 -31.82 -14.87
CA HIS A 328 -6.35 -31.06 -14.81
C HIS A 328 -5.75 -30.95 -13.40
N CYS A 329 -6.53 -31.21 -12.35
CA CYS A 329 -6.14 -31.05 -10.94
C CYS A 329 -6.55 -32.27 -10.09
N PRO A 330 -6.01 -33.47 -10.36
CA PRO A 330 -6.44 -34.70 -9.69
C PRO A 330 -6.26 -34.67 -8.17
N LEU A 331 -5.22 -34.00 -7.64
CA LEU A 331 -5.04 -33.87 -6.19
C LEU A 331 -6.09 -32.97 -5.57
N PHE A 332 -6.42 -31.83 -6.19
CA PHE A 332 -7.56 -31.03 -5.74
C PHE A 332 -8.88 -31.81 -5.80
N SER A 333 -9.12 -32.54 -6.89
CA SER A 333 -10.34 -33.35 -7.01
C SER A 333 -10.42 -34.42 -5.91
N ALA A 334 -9.31 -35.11 -5.62
CA ALA A 334 -9.25 -36.10 -4.55
C ALA A 334 -9.43 -35.45 -3.16
N ALA A 335 -8.75 -34.33 -2.92
CA ALA A 335 -8.84 -33.55 -1.70
C ALA A 335 -10.27 -33.03 -1.45
N MET A 336 -11.04 -32.71 -2.49
CA MET A 336 -12.41 -32.23 -2.36
C MET A 336 -13.43 -33.32 -2.02
N GLY A 337 -13.00 -34.57 -1.86
CA GLY A 337 -13.87 -35.68 -1.46
C GLY A 337 -14.90 -36.06 -2.52
N GLU A 338 -14.72 -35.61 -3.76
CA GLU A 338 -15.42 -36.10 -4.94
C GLU A 338 -14.87 -37.51 -5.20
N ARG A 339 -15.45 -38.50 -4.50
CA ARG A 339 -15.06 -39.90 -4.67
C ARG A 339 -15.09 -40.23 -6.15
N PHE A 340 -13.91 -40.52 -6.70
CA PHE A 340 -13.76 -41.23 -7.96
C PHE A 340 -14.65 -42.47 -7.88
N VAL A 341 -15.78 -42.47 -8.58
CA VAL A 341 -16.48 -43.72 -8.93
C VAL A 341 -15.69 -44.33 -10.10
N GLY A 342 -14.42 -44.62 -9.83
CA GLY A 342 -13.48 -45.29 -10.72
C GLY A 342 -13.06 -46.56 -10.02
N THR A 343 -13.46 -47.70 -10.57
CA THR A 343 -13.20 -49.03 -10.05
C THR A 343 -11.70 -49.32 -10.02
N GLY A 344 -11.11 -49.38 -8.82
CA GLY A 344 -9.90 -50.15 -8.56
C GLY A 344 -8.56 -49.41 -8.66
N THR A 345 -8.20 -48.65 -7.63
CA THR A 345 -6.82 -48.53 -7.11
C THR A 345 -6.84 -47.80 -5.76
N PRO A 346 -6.01 -48.17 -4.77
CA PRO A 346 -6.03 -47.56 -3.44
C PRO A 346 -5.49 -46.12 -3.47
N SER A 347 -6.18 -45.21 -2.77
CA SER A 347 -5.97 -43.76 -2.82
C SER A 347 -4.68 -43.28 -2.13
N LEU A 348 -4.00 -42.32 -2.77
CA LEU A 348 -2.79 -41.64 -2.29
C LEU A 348 -2.95 -40.95 -0.92
N LEU A 349 -4.17 -40.54 -0.57
CA LEU A 349 -4.55 -40.02 0.76
C LEU A 349 -4.33 -41.04 1.89
N GLN A 350 -4.29 -42.34 1.60
CA GLN A 350 -4.03 -43.38 2.60
C GLN A 350 -2.55 -43.49 2.98
N ARG A 351 -1.64 -42.93 2.16
CA ARG A 351 -0.21 -42.80 2.49
C ARG A 351 0.12 -41.50 3.24
N LEU A 352 -0.76 -40.50 3.16
CA LEU A 352 -0.65 -39.24 3.91
C LEU A 352 -1.41 -39.40 5.24
N HIS A 353 -0.75 -39.94 6.25
CA HIS A 353 -1.32 -40.23 7.57
C HIS A 353 -1.66 -38.94 8.34
N ILE A 354 -2.84 -38.38 8.13
CA ILE A 354 -3.50 -37.45 9.06
C ILE A 354 -4.52 -38.27 9.86
N GLN A 355 -4.16 -38.64 11.08
CA GLN A 355 -5.09 -39.29 12.03
C GLN A 355 -6.16 -38.28 12.45
N ALA A 356 -7.38 -38.43 11.93
CA ALA A 356 -8.56 -37.81 12.51
C ALA A 356 -9.03 -38.63 13.72
N PRO A 357 -9.29 -38.03 14.90
CA PRO A 357 -9.89 -38.74 16.01
C PRO A 357 -11.37 -39.03 15.75
N SER A 358 -11.77 -40.27 16.02
CA SER A 358 -13.16 -40.75 15.94
C SER A 358 -14.10 -39.92 16.81
N ALA A 359 -15.15 -39.38 16.21
CA ALA A 359 -16.23 -38.71 16.91
C ALA A 359 -17.21 -39.74 17.51
N GLU A 360 -17.26 -39.81 18.84
CA GLU A 360 -18.34 -40.48 19.57
C GLU A 360 -19.64 -39.66 19.46
N GLN A 361 -20.73 -40.36 19.16
CA GLN A 361 -22.09 -39.82 19.09
C GLN A 361 -22.67 -39.68 20.51
N HIS A 362 -23.28 -38.53 20.80
CA HIS A 362 -24.22 -38.37 21.92
C HIS A 362 -25.57 -37.83 21.43
N PRO A 363 -26.70 -38.33 21.97
CA PRO A 363 -28.03 -38.05 21.46
C PRO A 363 -28.71 -36.85 22.15
N GLY A 364 -29.41 -36.06 21.33
CA GLY A 364 -30.74 -35.47 21.55
C GLY A 364 -31.06 -34.75 22.87
N GLY A 365 -31.20 -33.41 22.81
CA GLY A 365 -31.90 -32.59 23.80
C GLY A 365 -32.91 -31.65 23.14
N GLU A 366 -34.15 -31.70 23.61
CA GLU A 366 -35.35 -31.02 23.09
C GLU A 366 -35.30 -29.48 23.16
N ALA A 367 -35.87 -28.83 22.14
CA ALA A 367 -36.00 -27.38 22.03
C ALA A 367 -37.29 -26.87 22.71
N ARG A 368 -37.15 -25.83 23.54
CA ARG A 368 -38.27 -25.01 24.06
C ARG A 368 -38.43 -23.72 23.25
N PRO A 369 -39.67 -23.22 23.03
CA PRO A 369 -39.90 -22.02 22.22
C PRO A 369 -39.70 -20.73 23.02
N VAL A 370 -39.06 -19.75 22.40
CA VAL A 370 -38.86 -18.39 22.94
C VAL A 370 -39.92 -17.46 22.34
N ALA A 371 -40.60 -16.72 23.22
CA ALA A 371 -41.62 -15.74 22.89
C ALA A 371 -41.03 -14.44 22.30
N PRO A 372 -41.82 -13.65 21.53
CA PRO A 372 -41.31 -12.45 20.86
C PRO A 372 -41.34 -11.24 21.80
N ALA A 373 -40.24 -10.49 21.83
CA ALA A 373 -40.19 -9.17 22.46
C ALA A 373 -40.14 -8.07 21.39
N THR A 374 -41.24 -7.31 21.32
CA THR A 374 -41.33 -5.99 20.71
C THR A 374 -40.77 -4.91 21.66
N HIS A 375 -40.54 -3.70 21.15
CA HIS A 375 -39.97 -2.47 21.77
C HIS A 375 -38.44 -2.35 21.58
N ALA A 376 -37.85 -1.21 21.19
CA ALA A 376 -38.34 0.15 21.02
C ALA A 376 -37.47 0.91 20.01
N ALA A 377 -38.12 1.56 19.05
CA ALA A 377 -37.55 2.61 18.24
C ALA A 377 -37.51 3.92 19.05
N ALA A 378 -36.44 4.13 19.83
CA ALA A 378 -36.21 5.41 20.51
C ALA A 378 -34.72 5.72 20.81
N ALA A 379 -33.76 5.03 20.17
CA ALA A 379 -32.33 5.13 20.53
C ALA A 379 -31.44 5.86 19.50
N ARG A 380 -31.99 6.53 18.48
CA ARG A 380 -31.19 7.16 17.40
C ARG A 380 -30.72 8.59 17.66
N LYS A 381 -31.25 9.29 18.67
CA LYS A 381 -30.83 10.68 18.96
C LYS A 381 -29.68 10.79 19.96
N TYR A 382 -29.48 9.78 20.82
CA TYR A 382 -28.40 9.79 21.81
C TYR A 382 -27.05 9.31 21.26
N THR A 383 -27.07 8.46 20.22
CA THR A 383 -25.84 7.88 19.63
C THR A 383 -24.97 8.95 18.96
N TRP A 384 -25.58 9.97 18.34
CA TRP A 384 -24.83 11.04 17.66
C TRP A 384 -24.05 11.93 18.62
N TYR A 385 -24.62 12.27 19.79
CA TYR A 385 -23.93 13.07 20.80
C TYR A 385 -22.80 12.30 21.49
N VAL A 386 -22.94 10.99 21.66
CA VAL A 386 -21.86 10.13 22.19
C VAL A 386 -20.70 10.04 21.21
N ILE A 387 -20.98 9.93 19.91
CA ILE A 387 -19.94 9.90 18.86
C ILE A 387 -19.20 11.25 18.78
N LEU A 388 -19.92 12.38 18.80
CA LEU A 388 -19.30 13.71 18.80
C LEU A 388 -18.48 13.98 20.06
N GLY A 389 -18.95 13.52 21.22
CA GLY A 389 -18.20 13.59 22.49
C GLY A 389 -16.91 12.77 22.43
N LEU A 390 -16.97 11.55 21.87
CA LEU A 390 -15.79 10.71 21.65
C LEU A 390 -14.79 11.34 20.68
N ILE A 391 -15.26 11.92 19.57
CA ILE A 391 -14.38 12.60 18.60
C ILE A 391 -13.70 13.82 19.22
N ALA A 392 -14.43 14.63 20.00
CA ALA A 392 -13.85 15.78 20.68
C ALA A 392 -12.80 15.38 21.72
N LEU A 393 -13.04 14.27 22.44
CA LEU A 393 -12.11 13.73 23.44
C LEU A 393 -10.86 13.12 22.77
N LEU A 394 -11.02 12.50 21.60
CA LEU A 394 -9.92 11.98 20.79
C LEU A 394 -9.08 13.11 20.16
N MET A 395 -9.73 14.19 19.70
CA MET A 395 -9.04 15.41 19.23
C MET A 395 -8.28 16.12 20.36
N LEU A 396 -8.80 16.11 21.58
CA LEU A 396 -8.09 16.61 22.77
C LEU A 396 -6.89 15.72 23.13
N ALA A 397 -7.04 14.39 23.07
CA ALA A 397 -5.93 13.48 23.33
C ALA A 397 -4.80 13.63 22.29
N VAL A 398 -5.15 13.72 21.00
CA VAL A 398 -4.17 13.93 19.92
C VAL A 398 -3.56 15.34 19.98
N GLY A 399 -4.33 16.36 20.35
CA GLY A 399 -3.81 17.72 20.54
C GLY A 399 -2.80 17.84 21.69
N VAL A 400 -2.96 17.04 22.75
CA VAL A 400 -2.01 16.99 23.86
C VAL A 400 -0.71 16.27 23.47
N GLU A 401 -0.76 15.25 22.61
CA GLU A 401 0.45 14.59 22.09
C GLU A 401 1.21 15.44 21.06
N VAL A 402 0.53 16.29 20.29
CA VAL A 402 1.17 17.13 19.27
C VAL A 402 1.78 18.41 19.85
N ILE A 403 1.28 18.89 20.99
CA ILE A 403 1.76 20.14 21.65
C ILE A 403 2.69 19.84 22.84
N GLY A 404 2.69 18.60 23.36
CA GLY A 404 3.67 18.12 24.32
C GLY A 404 5.01 17.84 23.63
N GLY A 405 5.91 18.83 23.65
CA GLY A 405 7.23 18.77 23.04
C GLY A 405 8.02 17.51 23.37
N SER A 406 8.92 17.18 22.43
CA SER A 406 10.14 16.39 22.59
C SER A 406 10.33 15.88 24.02
N THR A 407 9.70 14.74 24.32
CA THR A 407 10.00 14.01 25.55
C THR A 407 11.51 13.78 25.55
N PRO A 408 12.22 14.19 26.63
CA PRO A 408 13.66 13.98 26.72
C PRO A 408 13.95 12.52 26.46
N ASP A 409 14.92 12.24 25.57
CA ASP A 409 15.40 10.91 25.15
C ASP A 409 15.06 9.84 26.18
N ARG A 410 13.90 9.21 26.03
CA ARG A 410 13.59 8.04 26.82
C ARG A 410 14.52 6.97 26.26
N PRO A 411 15.46 6.44 27.05
CA PRO A 411 16.35 5.40 26.54
C PRO A 411 15.47 4.29 25.96
N PRO A 412 15.87 3.70 24.83
CA PRO A 412 15.07 2.67 24.18
C PRO A 412 14.71 1.60 25.21
N PRO A 413 13.44 1.13 25.20
CA PRO A 413 12.96 0.16 26.16
C PRO A 413 13.94 -1.01 26.25
N SER A 414 14.29 -1.37 27.48
CA SER A 414 15.25 -2.44 27.69
C SER A 414 14.69 -3.78 27.19
N ARG A 415 15.55 -4.72 26.82
CA ARG A 415 15.13 -6.09 26.46
C ARG A 415 14.22 -6.73 27.52
N LEU A 416 14.44 -6.40 28.80
CA LEU A 416 13.60 -6.83 29.92
C LEU A 416 12.17 -6.27 29.83
N GLU A 417 12.00 -5.02 29.39
CA GLU A 417 10.70 -4.35 29.22
C GLU A 417 9.89 -4.96 28.06
N HIS A 418 10.55 -5.34 26.97
CA HIS A 418 9.90 -6.10 25.89
C HIS A 418 9.51 -7.51 26.35
N ALA A 419 10.36 -8.18 27.13
CA ALA A 419 10.05 -9.51 27.67
C ALA A 419 8.91 -9.50 28.69
N THR A 420 8.81 -8.47 29.55
CA THR A 420 7.66 -8.31 30.46
C THR A 420 6.36 -8.04 29.69
N THR A 421 6.42 -7.20 28.65
CA THR A 421 5.29 -6.96 27.76
C THR A 421 4.83 -8.24 27.07
N ALA A 422 5.74 -9.01 26.48
CA ALA A 422 5.44 -10.28 25.85
C ALA A 422 4.77 -11.28 26.83
N ARG A 423 5.27 -11.37 28.07
CA ARG A 423 4.68 -12.23 29.11
C ARG A 423 3.27 -11.81 29.52
N ALA A 424 3.01 -10.50 29.58
CA ALA A 424 1.68 -9.98 29.91
C ALA A 424 0.67 -10.36 28.82
N GLU A 425 1.02 -10.16 27.54
CA GLU A 425 0.15 -10.51 26.41
C GLU A 425 -0.05 -12.02 26.29
N ALA A 426 1.00 -12.81 26.55
CA ALA A 426 0.89 -14.26 26.60
C ALA A 426 -0.08 -14.75 27.68
N ARG A 427 -0.13 -14.09 28.85
CA ARG A 427 -1.09 -14.41 29.91
C ARG A 427 -2.52 -14.12 29.46
N VAL A 428 -2.76 -12.98 28.79
CA VAL A 428 -4.08 -12.64 28.23
C VAL A 428 -4.52 -13.68 27.20
N LEU A 429 -3.63 -14.10 26.30
CA LEU A 429 -3.93 -15.17 25.34
C LEU A 429 -4.32 -16.47 26.05
N CYS A 430 -3.57 -16.86 27.07
CA CYS A 430 -3.85 -18.06 27.87
C CYS A 430 -5.20 -18.01 28.60
N GLU A 431 -5.54 -16.89 29.22
CA GLU A 431 -6.82 -16.69 29.92
C GLU A 431 -8.04 -16.72 28.98
N GLU A 432 -7.87 -16.28 27.73
CA GLU A 432 -8.94 -16.27 26.73
C GLU A 432 -9.14 -17.64 26.03
N THR A 433 -8.31 -18.65 26.34
CA THR A 433 -8.43 -20.05 25.87
C THR A 433 -8.81 -21.00 27.02
N PRO A 434 -10.12 -21.12 27.35
CA PRO A 434 -10.59 -21.79 28.56
C PRO A 434 -10.54 -23.33 28.52
N ASP A 435 -10.50 -23.96 27.34
CA ASP A 435 -10.58 -25.44 27.20
C ASP A 435 -9.22 -26.14 27.08
N ALA A 436 -8.13 -25.45 27.43
CA ALA A 436 -6.79 -26.03 27.47
C ALA A 436 -6.55 -26.80 28.80
N GLU A 437 -7.43 -27.74 29.15
CA GLU A 437 -7.11 -28.72 30.21
C GLU A 437 -5.87 -29.56 29.83
N THR A 438 -5.53 -29.60 28.54
CA THR A 438 -4.15 -29.78 28.15
C THR A 438 -3.39 -28.47 28.36
N LYS A 439 -2.55 -28.44 29.41
CA LYS A 439 -1.58 -27.38 29.74
C LYS A 439 -0.45 -27.07 28.71
N PRO A 440 -0.18 -27.83 27.61
CA PRO A 440 1.05 -27.61 26.85
C PRO A 440 1.10 -26.37 25.93
N PRO A 441 0.02 -25.66 25.52
CA PRO A 441 0.19 -24.50 24.65
C PRO A 441 0.72 -23.28 25.41
N CYS A 442 0.28 -23.07 26.65
CA CYS A 442 0.73 -21.93 27.46
C CYS A 442 2.17 -22.07 27.95
N SER A 443 2.60 -23.27 28.37
CA SER A 443 4.00 -23.46 28.75
C SER A 443 4.95 -23.20 27.59
N LYS A 444 4.61 -23.68 26.38
CA LYS A 444 5.38 -23.43 25.15
C LYS A 444 5.44 -21.95 24.77
N LEU A 445 4.34 -21.21 24.98
CA LEU A 445 4.28 -19.76 24.79
C LEU A 445 5.29 -19.03 25.70
N PHE A 446 5.34 -19.39 26.98
CA PHE A 446 6.30 -18.83 27.92
C PHE A 446 7.75 -19.29 27.67
N GLU A 447 7.97 -20.53 27.22
CA GLU A 447 9.28 -21.03 26.77
C GLU A 447 9.79 -20.26 25.56
N LEU A 448 8.91 -19.94 24.60
CA LEU A 448 9.22 -19.12 23.43
C LEU A 448 9.69 -17.72 23.85
N ILE A 449 8.98 -17.09 24.79
CA ILE A 449 9.35 -15.76 25.30
C ILE A 449 10.66 -15.83 26.08
N SER A 450 10.90 -16.88 26.87
CA SER A 450 12.17 -17.09 27.56
C SER A 450 13.33 -17.29 26.57
N SER A 451 13.08 -17.98 25.46
CA SER A 451 14.04 -18.13 24.37
C SER A 451 14.36 -16.78 23.71
N ALA A 452 13.33 -15.98 23.41
CA ALA A 452 13.50 -14.62 22.88
C ALA A 452 14.27 -13.70 23.85
N GLU A 453 13.96 -13.76 25.14
CA GLU A 453 14.65 -12.97 26.18
C GLU A 453 16.14 -13.34 26.27
N SER A 454 16.47 -14.63 26.19
CA SER A 454 17.85 -15.15 26.21
C SER A 454 18.64 -14.97 24.90
N GLY A 455 18.02 -14.45 23.83
CA GLY A 455 18.69 -14.19 22.56
C GLY A 455 18.75 -15.36 21.59
N THR A 456 18.03 -16.46 21.85
CA THR A 456 17.99 -17.63 20.96
C THR A 456 16.94 -17.47 19.85
N CYS A 457 17.07 -16.43 19.03
CA CYS A 457 16.04 -16.01 18.08
C CYS A 457 15.73 -17.03 16.95
N ALA A 458 16.66 -17.90 16.59
CA ALA A 458 16.41 -19.00 15.65
C ALA A 458 15.40 -20.04 16.18
N VAL A 459 15.37 -20.25 17.50
CA VAL A 459 14.37 -21.11 18.15
C VAL A 459 13.00 -20.42 18.16
N VAL A 460 13.00 -19.09 18.28
CA VAL A 460 11.79 -18.28 18.28
C VAL A 460 11.09 -18.36 16.92
N SER A 461 11.80 -18.16 15.81
CA SER A 461 11.20 -18.23 14.45
C SER A 461 10.55 -19.58 14.19
N THR A 462 11.27 -20.67 14.48
CA THR A 462 10.85 -22.05 14.21
C THR A 462 9.62 -22.44 15.05
N ASN A 463 9.56 -22.02 16.31
CA ASN A 463 8.47 -22.41 17.21
C ASN A 463 7.30 -21.44 17.19
N TYR A 464 7.50 -20.18 16.78
CA TYR A 464 6.44 -19.19 16.68
C TYR A 464 5.39 -19.58 15.63
N LEU A 465 5.80 -20.09 14.45
CA LEU A 465 4.85 -20.53 13.43
C LEU A 465 3.97 -21.69 13.93
N ARG A 466 4.56 -22.67 14.61
CA ARG A 466 3.84 -23.80 15.22
C ARG A 466 2.86 -23.33 16.30
N LEU A 467 3.28 -22.37 17.10
CA LEU A 467 2.45 -21.77 18.13
C LEU A 467 1.28 -20.98 17.53
N ARG A 468 1.51 -20.23 16.45
CA ARG A 468 0.45 -19.49 15.75
C ARG A 468 -0.62 -20.44 15.21
N ILE A 469 -0.21 -21.53 14.55
CA ILE A 469 -1.11 -22.59 14.10
C ILE A 469 -1.91 -23.16 15.28
N ALA A 470 -1.24 -23.50 16.38
CA ALA A 470 -1.91 -24.02 17.57
C ALA A 470 -2.93 -23.04 18.18
N VAL A 471 -2.60 -21.73 18.23
CA VAL A 471 -3.52 -20.68 18.70
C VAL A 471 -4.73 -20.55 17.78
N GLU A 472 -4.52 -20.58 16.46
CA GLU A 472 -5.59 -20.56 15.46
C GLU A 472 -6.49 -21.79 15.55
N GLU A 473 -5.93 -23.00 15.69
CA GLU A 473 -6.69 -24.24 15.88
C GLU A 473 -7.57 -24.18 17.14
N MET A 474 -7.05 -23.66 18.25
CA MET A 474 -7.81 -23.44 19.49
C MET A 474 -8.97 -22.44 19.30
N THR A 475 -8.94 -21.59 18.27
CA THR A 475 -10.01 -20.62 18.00
C THR A 475 -11.20 -21.18 17.25
N THR A 476 -11.05 -22.35 16.59
CA THR A 476 -12.10 -22.92 15.73
C THR A 476 -13.24 -23.58 16.50
N ARG A 477 -13.05 -23.88 17.80
CA ARG A 477 -14.12 -24.39 18.66
C ARG A 477 -14.92 -23.24 19.26
N SER A 478 -16.08 -22.97 18.65
CA SER A 478 -16.92 -21.81 18.99
C SER A 478 -17.87 -22.11 20.17
N PRO A 479 -18.00 -21.21 21.16
CA PRO A 479 -19.04 -21.31 22.18
C PRO A 479 -20.41 -20.92 21.60
N ALA A 480 -21.49 -21.38 22.25
CA ALA A 480 -22.87 -21.23 21.78
C ALA A 480 -23.41 -19.78 21.70
N ASP A 481 -22.67 -18.78 22.23
CA ASP A 481 -23.06 -17.37 22.21
C ASP A 481 -22.14 -16.53 21.30
N ILE A 482 -22.73 -16.05 20.19
CA ILE A 482 -22.06 -15.28 19.13
C ILE A 482 -21.46 -13.95 19.64
N GLN A 483 -22.11 -13.27 20.59
CA GLN A 483 -21.64 -11.96 21.04
C GLN A 483 -20.43 -12.07 21.97
N VAL A 484 -20.48 -13.01 22.91
CA VAL A 484 -19.35 -13.33 23.79
C VAL A 484 -18.16 -13.86 22.97
N ALA A 485 -18.43 -14.71 21.97
CA ALA A 485 -17.41 -15.22 21.05
C ALA A 485 -16.70 -14.10 20.28
N THR A 486 -17.45 -13.09 19.82
CA THR A 486 -16.89 -11.97 19.03
C THR A 486 -15.99 -11.08 19.89
N ALA A 487 -16.44 -10.69 21.10
CA ALA A 487 -15.64 -9.86 22.00
C ALA A 487 -14.37 -10.58 22.48
N ARG A 488 -14.46 -11.89 22.76
CA ARG A 488 -13.31 -12.73 23.10
C ARG A 488 -12.34 -12.87 21.92
N ARG A 489 -12.85 -13.07 20.70
CA ARG A 489 -12.02 -13.13 19.49
C ARG A 489 -11.25 -11.82 19.26
N LEU A 490 -11.90 -10.67 19.44
CA LEU A 490 -11.24 -9.37 19.30
C LEU A 490 -10.10 -9.18 20.32
N ARG A 491 -10.35 -9.48 21.60
CA ARG A 491 -9.34 -9.40 22.66
C ARG A 491 -8.14 -10.31 22.39
N ARG A 492 -8.40 -11.53 21.95
CA ARG A 492 -7.37 -12.51 21.58
C ARG A 492 -6.55 -12.06 20.38
N ASN A 493 -7.18 -11.60 19.30
CA ASN A 493 -6.47 -11.09 18.13
C ASN A 493 -5.57 -9.91 18.52
N HIS A 494 -6.07 -9.00 19.37
CA HIS A 494 -5.29 -7.88 19.87
C HIS A 494 -4.09 -8.34 20.70
N ALA A 495 -4.28 -9.29 21.64
CA ALA A 495 -3.19 -9.84 22.44
C ALA A 495 -2.15 -10.59 21.57
N GLN A 496 -2.59 -11.28 20.52
CA GLN A 496 -1.72 -11.93 19.55
C GLN A 496 -0.84 -10.92 18.82
N THR A 497 -1.43 -9.88 18.22
CA THR A 497 -0.67 -8.82 17.52
C THR A 497 0.33 -8.12 18.45
N ARG A 498 -0.05 -7.87 19.70
CA ARG A 498 0.87 -7.25 20.68
C ARG A 498 2.00 -8.19 21.10
N LEU A 499 1.72 -9.48 21.28
CA LEU A 499 2.75 -10.48 21.53
C LEU A 499 3.74 -10.57 20.35
N GLU A 500 3.24 -10.60 19.11
CA GLU A 500 4.06 -10.63 17.90
C GLU A 500 4.98 -9.42 17.81
N THR A 501 4.43 -8.24 18.07
CA THR A 501 5.21 -7.00 18.12
C THR A 501 6.31 -7.09 19.18
N ALA A 502 5.97 -7.54 20.40
CA ALA A 502 6.96 -7.66 21.48
C ALA A 502 8.05 -8.71 21.17
N LEU A 503 7.70 -9.81 20.51
CA LEU A 503 8.68 -10.83 20.09
C LEU A 503 9.59 -10.32 18.96
N ARG A 504 9.07 -9.52 18.02
CA ARG A 504 9.89 -8.88 16.98
C ARG A 504 10.89 -7.88 17.57
N GLU A 505 10.49 -7.11 18.58
CA GLU A 505 11.43 -6.22 19.29
C GLU A 505 12.53 -7.00 20.04
N LEU A 506 12.21 -8.20 20.57
CA LEU A 506 13.22 -9.08 21.19
C LEU A 506 14.15 -9.75 20.16
N CYS A 507 13.64 -10.01 18.96
CA CYS A 507 14.28 -10.79 17.90
C CYS A 507 14.01 -10.21 16.50
N PRO A 508 14.58 -9.04 16.17
CA PRO A 508 14.22 -8.27 14.96
C PRO A 508 14.60 -8.95 13.64
N GLN A 509 15.50 -9.94 13.67
CA GLN A 509 15.95 -10.66 12.48
C GLN A 509 15.24 -12.02 12.27
N SER A 510 14.25 -12.38 13.10
CA SER A 510 13.71 -13.74 13.14
C SER A 510 12.19 -13.85 12.97
N LEU A 511 11.46 -12.72 12.95
CA LEU A 511 10.00 -12.63 12.86
C LEU A 511 9.56 -11.41 12.05
#